data_AF-A0A959IVV0-F1
#
_entry.id   AF-A0A959IVV0-F1
#
_cell.length_a   1.000
_cell.length_b   1.000
_cell.length_c   1.000
_cell.angle_alpha   90.00
_cell.angle_beta   90.00
_cell.angle_gamma   90.00
#
_symmetry.space_group_name_H-M   'P 1'
#
loop_
_entity.id
_entity.type
_entity.pdbx_description
1 polymer ?
#
loop_
_entity_poly.entity_id
_entity_poly.type
_entity_poly.pdbx_seq_one_letter_code
_entity_poly.pdbx_strand_id
1 'polypeptide(L)'
;MHAADLELFNTIAQSLFQAEQNEPVIRPIPAEDLHQALDLELPDAPSTPEQYAQALQQLILQTPRTTTRGFFNQLFGGRQSKAVIGDLLAALLNNSMYTYKVAGPMVGVEKTLLRKVSNLVGYGATAGG
;
A
#
# COMPACT_ATOMS: atom_id res chain seq x y z
N MET A 1 16.08 -5.58 -3.50
CA MET A 1 15.17 -6.51 -2.80
C MET A 1 15.81 -7.88 -2.83
N HIS A 2 16.13 -8.44 -1.67
CA HIS A 2 16.62 -9.81 -1.58
C HIS A 2 15.45 -10.79 -1.73
N ALA A 3 15.72 -12.04 -2.10
CA ALA A 3 14.67 -13.04 -2.28
C ALA A 3 13.84 -13.24 -0.99
N ALA A 4 14.53 -13.23 0.16
CA ALA A 4 13.91 -13.33 1.48
C ALA A 4 12.90 -12.20 1.77
N ASP A 5 13.16 -10.97 1.33
CA ASP A 5 12.24 -9.84 1.55
C ASP A 5 10.92 -10.04 0.79
N LEU A 6 11.00 -10.58 -0.43
CA LEU A 6 9.82 -10.88 -1.24
C LEU A 6 9.02 -12.04 -0.66
N GLU A 7 9.70 -13.07 -0.14
CA GLU A 7 9.07 -14.18 0.58
C GLU A 7 8.35 -13.70 1.85
N LEU A 8 8.99 -12.81 2.62
CA LEU A 8 8.39 -12.18 3.79
C LEU A 8 7.14 -11.38 3.40
N PHE A 9 7.23 -10.54 2.36
CA PHE A 9 6.08 -9.79 1.83
C PHE A 9 4.91 -10.73 1.49
N ASN A 10 5.19 -11.80 0.74
CA ASN A 10 4.17 -12.77 0.35
C ASN A 10 3.53 -13.46 1.56
N THR A 11 4.32 -13.81 2.57
CA THR A 11 3.86 -14.44 3.81
C THR A 11 2.92 -13.54 4.60
N ILE A 12 3.30 -12.27 4.78
CA ILE A 12 2.48 -11.28 5.49
C ILE A 12 1.20 -10.98 4.70
N ALA A 13 1.29 -10.82 3.37
CA ALA A 13 0.13 -10.57 2.52
C ALA A 13 -0.88 -11.72 2.60
N GLN A 14 -0.42 -12.98 2.54
CA GLN A 14 -1.28 -14.16 2.71
C GLN A 14 -1.95 -14.19 4.09
N SER A 15 -1.20 -13.91 5.15
CA SER A 15 -1.72 -13.83 6.52
C SER A 15 -2.80 -12.75 6.65
N LEU A 16 -2.57 -11.58 6.05
CA LEU A 16 -3.55 -10.49 6.03
C LEU A 16 -4.83 -10.91 5.29
N PHE A 17 -4.72 -11.52 4.11
CA PHE A 17 -5.89 -11.97 3.35
C PHE A 17 -6.72 -13.00 4.10
N GLN A 18 -6.06 -13.91 4.82
CA GLN A 18 -6.75 -14.88 5.67
C GLN A 18 -7.45 -14.20 6.85
N ALA A 19 -6.77 -13.27 7.52
CA ALA A 19 -7.35 -12.52 8.63
C ALA A 19 -8.58 -11.71 8.21
N GLU A 20 -8.53 -11.05 7.05
CA GLU A 20 -9.66 -10.29 6.48
C GLU A 20 -10.90 -11.15 6.20
N GLN A 21 -10.73 -12.41 5.84
CA GLN A 21 -11.84 -13.34 5.62
C GLN A 21 -12.49 -13.77 6.93
N ASN A 22 -11.68 -14.00 7.97
CA ASN A 22 -12.15 -14.49 9.25
C ASN A 22 -12.74 -13.39 10.14
N GLU A 23 -12.17 -12.18 10.07
CA GLU A 23 -12.55 -11.02 10.86
C GLU A 23 -12.51 -9.76 9.96
N PRO A 24 -13.60 -9.39 9.29
CA PRO A 24 -13.56 -8.29 8.33
C PRO A 24 -13.39 -6.92 8.99
N VAL A 25 -13.73 -6.77 10.27
CA VAL A 25 -13.60 -5.53 11.04
C VAL A 25 -12.85 -5.84 12.32
N ILE A 26 -11.72 -5.16 12.52
CA ILE A 26 -10.91 -5.29 13.73
C ILE A 26 -11.30 -4.22 14.76
N ARG A 27 -11.31 -4.59 16.03
CA ARG A 27 -11.44 -3.61 17.11
C ARG A 27 -10.12 -2.83 17.22
N PRO A 28 -10.13 -1.50 17.11
CA PRO A 28 -8.90 -0.71 17.22
C PRO A 28 -8.34 -0.80 18.65
N ILE A 29 -7.02 -0.82 18.75
CA ILE A 29 -6.30 -0.64 20.01
C ILE A 29 -6.50 0.83 20.43
N PRO A 30 -6.99 1.12 21.65
CA PRO A 30 -7.05 2.48 22.18
C PRO A 30 -5.66 3.13 22.14
N ALA A 31 -5.60 4.43 21.85
CA ALA A 31 -4.31 5.11 21.67
C ALA A 31 -3.47 5.08 22.96
N GLU A 32 -4.11 5.16 24.13
CA GLU A 32 -3.50 5.03 25.45
C GLU A 32 -2.84 3.67 25.69
N ASP A 33 -3.31 2.61 25.02
CA ASP A 33 -2.85 1.24 25.21
C ASP A 33 -1.86 0.79 24.13
N LEU A 34 -1.59 1.63 23.11
CA LEU A 34 -0.81 1.27 21.92
C LEU A 34 0.55 0.66 22.25
N HIS A 35 1.34 1.34 23.08
CA HIS A 35 2.68 0.90 23.46
C HIS A 35 2.69 -0.29 24.43
N GLN A 36 1.55 -0.62 25.04
CA GLN A 36 1.40 -1.84 25.84
C GLN A 36 1.04 -3.04 24.96
N ALA A 37 0.30 -2.80 23.88
CA ALA A 37 -0.20 -3.83 22.97
C ALA A 37 0.78 -4.16 21.82
N LEU A 38 1.59 -3.20 21.39
CA LEU A 38 2.57 -3.35 20.30
C LEU A 38 3.92 -2.79 20.73
N ASP A 39 4.96 -3.58 20.53
CA ASP A 39 6.35 -3.11 20.64
C ASP A 39 6.71 -2.32 19.38
N LEU A 40 6.88 -1.00 19.55
CA LEU A 40 7.21 -0.05 18.49
C LEU A 40 8.56 0.63 18.75
N GLU A 41 9.35 0.12 19.69
CA GLU A 41 10.65 0.70 20.03
C GLU A 41 11.67 0.48 18.91
N LEU A 42 12.58 1.45 18.78
CA LEU A 42 13.71 1.36 17.85
C LEU A 42 14.98 1.11 18.67
N PRO A 43 15.43 -0.15 18.78
CA PRO A 43 16.62 -0.47 19.55
C PRO A 43 17.89 0.08 18.86
N ASP A 44 18.89 0.46 19.66
CA ASP A 44 20.21 0.86 19.15
C ASP A 44 20.93 -0.29 18.43
N ALA A 45 20.66 -1.53 18.85
CA ALA A 45 21.19 -2.73 18.23
C ALA A 45 20.29 -3.19 17.06
N PRO A 46 20.86 -3.66 15.93
CA PRO A 46 20.08 -4.20 14.82
C PRO A 46 19.19 -5.36 15.25
N SER A 47 17.93 -5.36 14.84
CA SER A 47 17.02 -6.48 15.03
C SER A 47 17.43 -7.68 14.16
N THR A 48 17.14 -8.90 14.63
CA THR A 48 17.26 -10.08 13.78
C THR A 48 16.15 -10.09 12.72
N PRO A 49 16.33 -10.82 11.59
CA PRO A 49 15.28 -10.98 10.59
C PRO A 49 13.95 -11.50 11.16
N GLU A 50 14.01 -12.40 12.14
CA GLU A 50 12.83 -12.98 12.80
C GLU A 50 12.11 -11.94 13.66
N GLN A 51 12.85 -11.16 14.45
CA GLN A 51 12.28 -10.07 15.24
C GLN A 51 11.59 -9.04 14.35
N TYR A 52 12.26 -8.64 13.27
CA TYR A 52 11.70 -7.70 12.28
C TYR A 52 10.42 -8.25 11.64
N ALA A 53 10.45 -9.51 11.16
CA ALA A 53 9.29 -10.14 10.53
C ALA A 53 8.10 -10.24 11.49
N GLN A 54 8.34 -10.61 12.75
CA GLN A 54 7.31 -10.72 13.77
C GLN A 54 6.69 -9.37 14.10
N ALA A 55 7.52 -8.34 14.35
CA ALA A 55 7.04 -6.98 14.63
C ALA A 55 6.21 -6.43 13.47
N LEU A 56 6.69 -6.61 12.23
CA LEU A 56 5.98 -6.17 11.03
C LEU A 56 4.65 -6.91 10.86
N GLN A 57 4.61 -8.23 11.06
CA GLN A 57 3.38 -9.00 10.94
C GLN A 57 2.35 -8.57 12.01
N GLN A 58 2.76 -8.37 13.26
CA GLN A 58 1.88 -7.90 14.32
C GLN A 58 1.30 -6.52 14.00
N LEU A 59 2.14 -5.57 13.56
CA LEU A 59 1.71 -4.24 13.16
C LEU A 59 0.66 -4.29 12.05
N ILE A 60 0.92 -5.06 10.99
CA ILE A 60 0.01 -5.18 9.85
C ILE A 60 -1.32 -5.84 10.26
N LEU A 61 -1.30 -6.89 11.08
CA LEU A 61 -2.52 -7.60 11.48
C LEU A 61 -3.40 -6.80 12.46
N GLN A 62 -2.80 -5.88 13.23
CA GLN A 62 -3.50 -4.96 14.12
C GLN A 62 -3.96 -3.66 13.44
N THR A 63 -3.56 -3.44 12.18
CA THR A 63 -3.97 -2.26 11.42
C THR A 63 -5.43 -2.37 10.97
N PRO A 64 -6.24 -1.28 11.05
CA PRO A 64 -7.61 -1.28 10.56
C PRO A 64 -7.76 -1.78 9.12
N ARG A 65 -8.71 -2.68 8.91
CA ARG A 65 -8.91 -3.38 7.62
C ARG A 65 -9.83 -2.58 6.69
N THR A 66 -9.27 -1.57 6.03
CA THR A 66 -10.02 -0.65 5.13
C THR A 66 -10.46 -1.30 3.80
N THR A 67 -9.94 -2.48 3.51
CA THR A 67 -10.08 -3.22 2.26
C THR A 67 -11.20 -4.26 2.27
N THR A 68 -11.86 -4.47 3.41
CA THR A 68 -12.89 -5.50 3.59
C THR A 68 -14.29 -4.97 3.28
N ARG A 69 -15.24 -5.90 3.14
CA ARG A 69 -16.67 -5.57 2.96
C ARG A 69 -17.32 -4.97 4.22
N GLY A 70 -16.64 -4.97 5.36
CA GLY A 70 -17.13 -4.41 6.61
C GLY A 70 -16.77 -2.94 6.82
N PHE A 71 -15.94 -2.37 5.94
CA PHE A 71 -15.43 -1.01 6.10
C PHE A 71 -16.29 0.02 5.35
N PHE A 72 -16.97 0.88 6.12
CA PHE A 72 -17.87 1.93 5.59
C PHE A 72 -17.57 3.32 6.15
N ASN A 73 -16.42 3.48 6.82
CA ASN A 73 -16.14 4.68 7.61
C ASN A 73 -15.62 5.87 6.78
N GLN A 74 -15.20 5.65 5.54
CA GLN A 74 -14.52 6.66 4.73
C GLN A 74 -15.09 6.71 3.31
N LEU A 75 -14.79 7.79 2.58
CA LEU A 75 -15.15 7.96 1.16
C LEU A 75 -14.33 7.07 0.21
N PHE A 76 -13.45 6.23 0.75
CA PHE A 76 -12.65 5.25 0.04
C PHE A 76 -12.66 3.93 0.81
N GLY A 77 -12.40 2.83 0.12
CA GLY A 77 -12.32 1.51 0.71
C GLY A 77 -12.18 0.43 -0.35
N GLY A 78 -11.90 -0.79 0.10
CA GLY A 78 -11.71 -1.94 -0.78
C GLY A 78 -10.30 -2.03 -1.38
N ARG A 79 -10.02 -3.18 -2.00
CA ARG A 79 -8.75 -3.48 -2.66
C ARG A 79 -8.97 -3.77 -4.14
N GLN A 80 -8.50 -2.87 -5.01
CA GLN A 80 -8.53 -3.10 -6.46
C GLN A 80 -7.24 -3.82 -6.90
N SER A 81 -7.35 -5.10 -7.26
CA SER A 81 -6.20 -5.96 -7.59
C SER A 81 -5.24 -5.34 -8.62
N LYS A 82 -5.78 -4.73 -9.69
CA LYS A 82 -4.95 -4.11 -10.74
C LYS A 82 -4.24 -2.85 -10.26
N ALA A 83 -4.87 -2.07 -9.38
CA ALA A 83 -4.27 -0.88 -8.78
C ALA A 83 -3.11 -1.26 -7.86
N VAL A 84 -3.31 -2.27 -7.01
CA VAL A 84 -2.26 -2.77 -6.09
C VAL A 84 -1.01 -3.23 -6.85
N ILE A 85 -1.16 -3.96 -7.96
CA ILE A 85 -0.01 -4.34 -8.80
C ILE A 85 0.71 -3.09 -9.33
N GLY A 86 -0.03 -2.07 -9.75
CA GLY A 86 0.54 -0.79 -10.18
C GLY A 86 1.36 -0.12 -9.08
N ASP A 87 0.82 -0.05 -7.86
CA ASP A 87 1.50 0.56 -6.70
C ASP A 87 2.78 -0.20 -6.33
N LEU A 88 2.73 -1.54 -6.33
CA LEU A 88 3.91 -2.39 -6.06
C LEU A 88 5.01 -2.19 -7.11
N LEU A 89 4.64 -2.18 -8.39
CA LEU A 89 5.61 -1.94 -9.48
C LEU A 89 6.17 -0.52 -9.45
N ALA A 90 5.35 0.49 -9.11
CA ALA A 90 5.81 1.87 -8.96
C ALA A 90 6.86 1.99 -7.84
N ALA A 91 6.63 1.35 -6.70
CA ALA A 91 7.59 1.29 -5.60
C ALA A 91 8.91 0.59 -5.99
N LEU A 92 8.84 -0.48 -6.79
CA LEU A 92 10.02 -1.18 -7.30
C LEU A 92 10.81 -0.35 -8.33
N LEU A 93 10.12 0.41 -9.19
CA LEU A 93 10.76 1.27 -10.19
C LEU A 93 11.43 2.50 -9.54
N ASN A 94 10.84 3.04 -8.48
CA ASN A 94 11.36 4.13 -7.65
C ASN A 94 11.97 5.29 -8.48
N ASN A 95 11.30 5.68 -9.56
CA ASN A 95 11.73 6.78 -10.42
C ASN A 95 10.92 8.06 -10.14
N SER A 96 11.48 9.21 -10.50
CA SER A 96 10.79 10.50 -10.39
C SER A 96 10.14 10.89 -11.71
N MET A 97 8.91 11.41 -11.63
CA MET A 97 8.13 11.92 -12.76
C MET A 97 8.56 13.29 -13.29
N TYR A 98 9.61 13.91 -12.72
CA TYR A 98 10.00 15.29 -13.05
C TYR A 98 10.46 15.50 -14.50
N THR A 99 11.11 14.50 -15.12
CA THR A 99 11.53 14.59 -16.53
C THR A 99 11.34 13.27 -17.26
N TYR A 100 11.18 13.35 -18.59
CA TYR A 100 11.15 12.16 -19.45
C TYR A 100 12.42 11.32 -19.35
N LYS A 101 13.59 11.93 -19.12
CA LYS A 101 14.85 11.20 -18.98
C LYS A 101 14.85 10.25 -17.76
N VAL A 102 14.14 10.62 -16.69
CA VAL A 102 14.09 9.85 -15.44
C VAL A 102 12.90 8.90 -15.41
N ALA A 103 11.71 9.37 -15.81
CA ALA A 103 10.48 8.58 -15.78
C ALA A 103 10.24 7.71 -17.03
N GLY A 104 10.84 8.09 -18.16
CA GLY A 104 10.70 7.38 -19.42
C GLY A 104 9.24 7.22 -19.87
N PRO A 105 8.84 6.01 -20.31
CA PRO A 105 7.49 5.76 -20.82
C PRO A 105 6.34 6.08 -19.85
N MET A 106 6.57 6.13 -18.55
CA MET A 106 5.54 6.46 -17.55
C MET A 106 4.93 7.85 -17.78
N VAL A 107 5.70 8.79 -18.34
CA VAL A 107 5.18 10.12 -18.74
C VAL A 107 4.11 9.99 -19.82
N GLY A 108 4.27 9.03 -20.75
CA GLY A 108 3.27 8.76 -21.78
C GLY A 108 1.98 8.17 -21.22
N VAL A 109 2.09 7.30 -20.20
CA VAL A 109 0.93 6.76 -19.47
C VAL A 109 0.15 7.89 -18.82
N GLU A 110 0.82 8.78 -18.09
CA GLU A 110 0.17 9.94 -17.45
C GLU A 110 -0.54 10.84 -18.47
N LYS A 111 0.14 11.21 -19.57
CA LYS A 111 -0.46 12.01 -20.64
C LYS A 111 -1.72 11.36 -21.24
N THR A 112 -1.72 10.04 -21.37
CA THR A 112 -2.88 9.29 -21.88
C THR A 112 -4.05 9.34 -20.90
N LEU A 113 -3.78 9.18 -19.60
CA LEU A 113 -4.80 9.26 -18.55
C LEU A 113 -5.36 10.68 -18.43
N LEU A 114 -4.51 11.71 -18.42
CA LEU A 114 -4.93 13.11 -18.36
C LEU A 114 -5.81 13.49 -19.56
N ARG A 115 -5.48 13.02 -20.76
CA ARG A 115 -6.33 13.20 -21.94
C ARG A 115 -7.69 12.53 -21.77
N LYS A 116 -7.72 11.30 -21.23
CA LYS A 116 -8.98 10.58 -20.98
C LYS A 116 -9.85 11.32 -19.97
N VAL A 117 -9.27 11.81 -18.87
CA VAL A 117 -9.97 12.59 -17.85
C VAL A 117 -10.47 13.92 -18.43
N SER A 118 -9.64 14.63 -19.18
CA SER A 118 -10.02 15.89 -19.85
C SER A 118 -11.24 15.69 -20.75
N ASN A 119 -11.24 14.63 -21.56
CA ASN A 119 -12.38 14.29 -22.41
C ASN A 119 -13.66 13.96 -21.61
N LEU A 120 -13.54 13.28 -20.46
CA LEU A 120 -14.69 12.96 -19.61
C LEU A 120 -15.31 14.21 -18.97
N VAL A 121 -14.49 15.20 -18.63
CA VAL A 121 -14.94 16.50 -18.11
C VAL A 121 -15.50 17.40 -19.21
N GLY A 122 -15.24 17.09 -20.49
CA GLY A 122 -15.66 17.89 -21.65
C GLY A 122 -14.67 18.99 -22.03
N TYR A 123 -13.41 18.88 -21.60
CA TYR A 123 -12.35 19.76 -22.07
C TYR A 123 -12.00 19.42 -23.53
N GLY A 124 -11.83 20.46 -24.34
CA GLY A 124 -11.59 20.32 -25.77
C GLY A 124 -10.23 19.70 -26.11
N ALA A 125 -10.02 19.45 -27.40
CA ALA A 125 -8.83 18.78 -27.93
C ALA A 125 -7.49 19.50 -27.65
N THR A 126 -7.53 20.75 -27.22
CA THR A 126 -6.36 21.57 -26.86
C THR A 126 -5.97 21.46 -25.38
N ALA A 127 -6.69 20.67 -24.59
CA ALA A 127 -6.34 20.42 -23.19
C ALA A 127 -5.15 19.45 -23.06
N GLY A 128 -4.35 19.63 -22.01
CA GLY A 128 -3.23 18.73 -21.67
C GLY A 128 -1.83 19.34 -21.74
N GLY A 129 -1.72 20.63 -22.06
CA GLY A 129 -0.44 21.37 -22.13
C GLY A 129 0.34 21.15 -23.42
#